data_AF-A0A7K2X6C7-F1
#
_entry.id   AF-A0A7K2X6C7-F1
#
_cell.length_a   1.000
_cell.length_b   1.000
_cell.length_c   1.000
_cell.angle_alpha   90.00
_cell.angle_beta   90.00
_cell.angle_gamma   90.00
#
_symmetry.space_group_name_H-M   'P 1'
#
loop_
_entity.id
_entity.type
_entity.pdbx_description
1 polymer ?
#
loop_
_entity_poly.entity_id
_entity_poly.type
_entity_poly.pdbx_seq_one_letter_code
_entity_poly.pdbx_strand_id
1 'polypeptide(L)' 'MNPEDPLLRPLLVVDGANVVGSVPDGWWRDRRGAAERLRDRLAATGGPADGPYPGPYDIVLVVEGRARGVASVPGVR' A
#
# COMPACT_ATOMS: atom_id res chain seq x y z
N MET A 1 23.39 0.94 -9.56
CA MET A 1 22.11 1.65 -9.81
C MET A 1 22.11 2.82 -8.83
N ASN A 2 22.05 4.06 -9.33
CA ASN A 2 22.10 5.24 -8.48
C ASN A 2 20.71 5.39 -7.82
N PRO A 3 20.57 5.35 -6.48
CA PRO A 3 19.27 5.53 -5.82
C PRO A 3 18.68 6.93 -6.03
N GLU A 4 19.45 7.87 -6.58
CA GLU A 4 19.02 9.22 -6.90
C GLU A 4 18.52 9.40 -8.34
N ASP A 5 18.42 8.33 -9.15
CA ASP A 5 17.81 8.41 -10.48
C ASP A 5 16.28 8.51 -10.32
N PRO A 6 15.66 9.68 -10.56
CA PRO A 6 14.23 9.89 -10.31
C PRO A 6 13.34 9.11 -11.28
N LEU A 7 13.91 8.43 -12.27
CA LEU A 7 13.20 7.59 -13.24
C LEU A 7 13.10 6.11 -12.82
N LEU A 8 13.77 5.69 -11.74
CA LEU A 8 13.75 4.30 -11.25
C LEU A 8 13.14 4.21 -9.85
N ARG A 9 11.83 4.50 -9.74
CA ARG A 9 11.08 4.17 -8.53
C ARG A 9 10.87 2.66 -8.45
N PRO A 10 11.20 1.99 -7.34
CA PRO A 10 10.86 0.59 -7.17
C PRO A 10 9.34 0.41 -7.20
N LEU A 11 8.85 -0.58 -7.94
CA LEU A 11 7.46 -0.98 -7.91
C LEU A 11 7.20 -1.78 -6.63
N LEU A 12 6.32 -1.27 -5.77
CA LEU A 12 5.81 -1.96 -4.60
C LEU A 12 4.41 -2.50 -4.89
N VAL A 13 4.28 -3.83 -4.94
CA VAL A 13 2.98 -4.51 -5.02
C VAL A 13 2.61 -4.99 -3.64
N VAL A 14 1.47 -4.52 -3.12
CA VAL A 14 1.00 -4.83 -1.77
C VAL A 14 -0.23 -5.73 -1.85
N ASP A 15 -0.15 -6.92 -1.25
CA ASP A 15 -1.35 -7.70 -0.92
C ASP A 15 -2.06 -7.05 0.26
N GLY A 16 -3.16 -6.37 -0.01
CA GLY A 16 -3.91 -5.66 1.02
C GLY A 16 -4.44 -6.60 2.10
N ALA A 17 -5.02 -7.74 1.73
CA ALA A 17 -5.64 -8.65 2.68
C ALA A 17 -4.61 -9.25 3.65
N ASN A 18 -3.42 -9.59 3.14
CA ASN A 18 -2.32 -10.06 3.96
C ASN A 18 -1.83 -8.99 4.94
N VAL A 19 -1.60 -7.75 4.45
CA VAL A 19 -1.08 -6.66 5.28
C VAL A 19 -2.08 -6.26 6.36
N VAL A 20 -3.36 -6.05 6.03
CA VAL A 20 -4.36 -5.70 7.05
C VAL A 20 -4.53 -6.83 8.06
N GLY A 21 -4.41 -8.09 7.61
CA GLY A 21 -4.50 -9.28 8.45
C GLY A 21 -3.36 -9.45 9.47
N SER A 22 -2.25 -8.74 9.31
CA SER A 22 -1.07 -8.84 10.18
C SER A 22 -1.25 -8.25 11.58
N VAL A 23 -2.24 -7.37 11.77
CA VAL A 23 -2.55 -6.71 13.04
C VAL A 23 -3.97 -7.06 13.48
N PRO A 24 -4.19 -7.58 14.71
CA PRO A 24 -5.52 -7.93 15.21
C PRO A 24 -6.31 -6.70 15.70
N ASP A 25 -6.48 -5.70 14.83
CA ASP A 25 -7.10 -4.40 15.14
C ASP A 25 -8.63 -4.37 14.94
N GLY A 26 -9.25 -5.51 14.62
CA GLY A 26 -10.68 -5.58 14.30
C GLY A 26 -11.03 -5.48 12.81
N TRP A 27 -10.05 -5.47 11.90
CA TRP A 27 -10.25 -5.34 10.44
C TRP A 27 -11.36 -6.23 9.84
N TRP A 28 -11.64 -7.40 10.42
CA TRP A 28 -12.66 -8.32 9.91
C TRP A 28 -14.08 -7.74 9.95
N ARG A 29 -14.33 -6.76 10.83
CA ARG A 29 -15.63 -6.08 10.95
C ARG A 29 -15.86 -5.09 9.80
N ASP A 30 -14.80 -4.45 9.32
CA ASP A 30 -14.83 -3.48 8.23
C ASP A 30 -13.61 -3.65 7.33
N ARG A 31 -13.69 -4.63 6.42
CA ARG A 31 -12.59 -4.97 5.51
C ARG A 31 -12.29 -3.84 4.53
N ARG A 32 -13.33 -3.14 4.07
CA ARG A 32 -13.17 -2.05 3.10
C ARG A 32 -12.47 -0.86 3.75
N GLY A 33 -12.96 -0.39 4.89
CA GLY A 33 -12.34 0.74 5.57
C GLY A 33 -10.92 0.42 6.04
N ALA A 34 -10.64 -0.84 6.40
CA ALA A 34 -9.27 -1.23 6.75
C ALA A 34 -8.31 -1.19 5.54
N ALA A 35 -8.76 -1.59 4.35
CA ALA A 35 -7.99 -1.42 3.12
C ALA A 35 -7.84 0.05 2.70
N GLU A 36 -8.87 0.89 2.89
CA GLU A 36 -8.79 2.34 2.65
C GLU A 36 -7.76 3.01 3.57
N ARG A 37 -7.74 2.66 4.86
CA ARG A 37 -6.73 3.16 5.82
C ARG A 37 -5.30 2.74 5.44
N LEU A 38 -5.13 1.50 4.94
CA LEU A 38 -3.83 1.05 4.42
C LEU A 38 -3.40 1.87 3.20
N ARG A 39 -4.29 2.01 2.20
CA ARG A 39 -4.06 2.83 0.99
C ARG A 39 -3.64 4.25 1.35
N ASP A 40 -4.38 4.89 2.25
CA ASP A 40 -4.13 6.29 2.62
C ASP A 40 -2.79 6.46 3.34
N ARG A 41 -2.41 5.49 4.18
CA ARG A 41 -1.08 5.48 4.82
C ARG A 41 0.04 5.32 3.80
N LEU A 42 -0.10 4.38 2.86
CA LEU A 42 0.88 4.17 1.78
C LEU A 42 1.03 5.41 0.89
N ALA A 43 -0.08 6.07 0.55
CA ALA A 43 -0.07 7.31 -0.22
C ALA A 43 0.63 8.45 0.54
N ALA A 44 0.41 8.55 1.86
CA ALA A 44 1.01 9.58 2.69
C ALA A 44 2.52 9.37 2.92
N THR A 45 2.98 8.11 3.06
CA THR A 45 4.40 7.81 3.35
C THR A 45 5.22 7.52 2.09
N GLY A 46 4.57 7.26 0.95
CA GLY A 46 5.23 6.85 -0.27
C GLY A 46 5.85 5.45 -0.20
N GLY A 47 5.39 4.60 0.74
CA GLY A 47 5.89 3.23 0.97
C GLY A 47 6.51 3.03 2.36
N PRO A 48 7.12 1.85 2.64
CA PRO A 48 7.81 1.56 3.89
C PRO A 48 9.17 2.26 3.96
N ALA A 49 9.50 2.82 5.13
CA ALA A 49 10.78 3.51 5.36
C ALA A 49 11.96 2.53 5.48
N ASP A 50 11.69 1.31 5.91
CA ASP A 50 12.63 0.21 6.14
C ASP A 50 12.54 -0.89 5.06
N GLY A 51 11.98 -0.55 3.90
CA GLY A 51 11.93 -1.47 2.76
C GLY A 51 13.33 -1.79 2.20
N PRO A 52 13.45 -2.86 1.39
CA PRO A 52 14.73 -3.30 0.84
C PRO A 52 15.36 -2.31 -0.16
N TYR A 53 14.60 -1.30 -0.60
CA TYR A 53 15.05 -0.23 -1.48
C TYR A 53 14.72 1.13 -0.86
N PRO A 54 15.51 2.18 -1.13
CA PRO A 54 15.10 3.53 -0.79
C PRO A 54 13.85 3.91 -1.58
N GLY A 55 12.87 4.54 -0.92
CA GLY A 55 11.72 5.14 -1.58
C GLY A 55 12.06 6.48 -2.26
N PRO A 56 11.07 7.16 -2.87
CA PRO A 56 9.65 6.79 -2.91
C PRO A 56 9.34 5.66 -3.89
N TYR A 57 8.26 4.93 -3.62
CA TYR A 57 7.82 3.77 -4.41
C TYR A 57 6.70 4.14 -5.40
N ASP A 58 6.62 3.40 -6.51
CA ASP A 58 5.39 3.31 -7.29
C ASP A 58 4.54 2.18 -6.71
N ILE A 59 3.34 2.48 -6.23
CA ILE A 59 2.57 1.56 -5.38
C ILE A 59 1.33 1.03 -6.09
N VAL A 60 1.15 -0.29 -6.04
CA VAL A 60 -0.08 -0.99 -6.43
C VAL A 60 -0.63 -1.70 -5.20
N LEU A 61 -1.87 -1.38 -4.81
CA LEU A 61 -2.56 -2.07 -3.72
C LEU A 61 -3.57 -3.07 -4.29
N VAL A 62 -3.28 -4.36 -4.12
CA VAL A 62 -4.18 -5.43 -4.53
C VAL A 62 -5.24 -5.63 -3.44
N VAL A 63 -6.50 -5.44 -3.81
CA VAL A 63 -7.66 -5.64 -2.93
C VAL A 63 -8.56 -6.76 -3.44
N GLU A 64 -9.17 -7.49 -2.51
CA GLU A 64 -10.03 -8.62 -2.82
C GLU A 64 -11.30 -8.67 -1.95
N GLY A 65 -12.21 -9.58 -2.29
CA GLY A 65 -13.44 -9.84 -1.53
C GLY A 65 -14.27 -8.58 -1.26
N ARG A 66 -14.53 -8.32 0.03
CA ARG A 66 -15.33 -7.18 0.50
C ARG A 66 -14.64 -5.81 0.34
N ALA A 67 -13.35 -5.78 0.00
CA ALA A 67 -12.59 -4.55 -0.23
C ALA A 67 -12.45 -4.19 -1.73
N ARG A 68 -13.02 -4.98 -2.67
CA ARG A 68 -12.93 -4.70 -4.11
C ARG A 68 -13.43 -3.32 -4.56
N GLY A 69 -14.22 -2.63 -3.74
CA GLY A 69 -14.71 -1.27 -4.01
C GLY A 69 -13.80 -0.14 -3.54
N VAL A 70 -12.59 -0.42 -3.06
CA VAL A 70 -11.61 0.62 -2.71
C VAL A 70 -11.13 1.32 -3.97
N ALA A 71 -11.30 2.65 -4.01
CA ALA A 71 -10.83 3.47 -5.12
C ALA A 71 -9.33 3.76 -5.00
N SER A 72 -8.65 3.93 -6.13
CA SER A 72 -7.27 4.45 -6.17
C SER A 72 -7.20 5.91 -5.71
N VAL A 73 -6.02 6.35 -5.29
CA VAL A 73 -5.72 7.75 -4.91
C VAL A 73 -4.37 8.16 -5.52
N PRO A 74 -4.05 9.46 -5.60
CA PRO A 74 -2.70 9.88 -5.98
C PRO A 74 -1.64 9.18 -5.13
N GLY A 75 -0.68 8.52 -5.78
CA GLY A 75 0.41 7.77 -5.11
C GLY A 75 0.13 6.28 -4.88
N VAL A 76 -1.12 5.79 -5.00
CA VAL A 76 -1.46 4.36 -4.86
C VAL A 76 -2.53 3.98 -5.89
N ARG A 77 -2.17 3.10 -6.82
CA ARG A 77 -3.11 2.53 -7.79
C ARG A 77 -3.85 1.34 -7.21
#